data_AF-A0A165HFI7-F1
#
_entry.id   AF-A0A165HFI7-F1
#
_cell.length_a   1.000
_cell.length_b   1.000
_cell.length_c   1.000
_cell.angle_alpha   90.00
_cell.angle_beta   90.00
_cell.angle_gamma   90.00
#
_symmetry.space_group_name_H-M   'P 1'
#
loop_
_entity.id
_entity.type
_entity.pdbx_description
1 polymer ?
#
loop_
_entity_poly.entity_id
_entity_poly.type
_entity_poly.pdbx_seq_one_letter_code
_entity_poly.pdbx_strand_id
1 'polypeptide(L)'
;MFERMDIAAMPPAQIQPLEALIPPGWPDTWRELATSHYVTLVSAPGAETVETASLASLAIALTLGIAQDLGGTQPYIPVGAEVMSSARARRVVELLKQGQGYRQVADTTGLTESRVRQIESEWRKQQMALRQGQLQLD
;
A
#
# COMPACT_ATOMS: atom_id res chain seq x y z
N MET A 1 -8.31 -0.92 4.33
CA MET A 1 -7.37 0.17 4.69
C MET A 1 -8.05 0.95 5.79
N PHE A 2 -7.33 1.22 6.89
CA PHE A 2 -7.85 2.01 8.02
C PHE A 2 -7.62 3.51 7.77
N GLU A 3 -8.32 4.35 8.53
CA GLU A 3 -8.09 5.79 8.51
C GLU A 3 -6.68 6.08 9.03
N ARG A 4 -5.87 6.74 8.20
CA ARG A 4 -4.49 7.05 8.52
C ARG A 4 -4.40 8.53 8.89
N MET A 5 -3.73 8.81 10.01
CA MET A 5 -3.41 10.17 10.41
C MET A 5 -2.67 10.91 9.28
N ASP A 6 -3.01 12.19 9.09
CA ASP A 6 -2.22 13.06 8.24
C ASP A 6 -0.86 13.34 8.90
N ILE A 7 0.22 13.09 8.16
CA ILE A 7 1.58 13.35 8.62
C ILE A 7 1.78 14.82 9.00
N ALA A 8 1.10 15.74 8.31
CA ALA A 8 1.16 17.18 8.60
C ALA A 8 0.45 17.56 9.91
N ALA A 9 -0.43 16.69 10.41
CA ALA A 9 -1.17 16.89 11.65
C ALA A 9 -0.52 16.20 12.87
N MET A 10 0.61 15.50 12.69
CA MET A 10 1.27 14.76 13.76
C MET A 10 1.98 15.72 14.75
N PRO A 11 1.68 15.66 16.06
CA PRO A 11 2.35 16.50 17.05
C PRO A 11 3.84 16.14 17.20
N PRO A 12 4.72 17.11 17.52
CA PRO A 12 6.16 16.85 17.73
C PRO A 12 6.45 15.76 18.78
N ALA A 13 5.67 15.70 19.86
CA ALA A 13 5.84 14.67 20.88
C ALA A 13 5.54 13.25 20.37
N GLN A 14 4.70 13.11 19.36
CA GLN A 14 4.30 11.81 18.81
C GLN A 14 5.32 11.28 17.81
N ILE A 15 6.05 12.15 17.11
CA ILE A 15 7.11 11.73 16.17
C ILE A 15 8.47 11.52 16.86
N GLN A 16 8.68 12.13 18.04
CA GLN A 16 9.93 12.06 18.79
C GLN A 16 10.51 10.64 18.98
N PRO A 17 9.72 9.58 19.26
CA PRO A 17 10.25 8.21 19.35
C PRO A 17 10.92 7.73 18.06
N LEU A 18 10.43 8.14 16.89
CA LEU A 18 11.05 7.85 15.61
C LEU A 18 12.30 8.71 15.40
N GLU A 19 12.20 10.01 15.64
CA GLU A 19 13.32 10.94 15.41
C GLU A 19 14.56 10.57 16.23
N ALA A 20 14.36 10.08 17.46
CA ALA A 20 15.44 9.60 18.33
C ALA A 20 16.22 8.42 17.75
N LEU A 21 15.63 7.65 16.83
CA LEU A 21 16.26 6.50 16.17
C LEU A 21 16.91 6.85 14.83
N ILE A 22 16.62 8.04 14.27
CA ILE A 22 17.15 8.44 12.96
C ILE A 22 18.56 9.00 13.13
N PRO A 23 19.59 8.40 12.50
CA PRO A 23 20.95 8.90 12.59
C PRO A 23 21.11 10.31 12.01
N PRO A 24 22.03 11.13 12.54
CA PRO A 24 22.40 12.39 11.89
C PRO A 24 22.98 12.11 10.50
N GLY A 25 22.55 12.88 9.50
CA GLY A 25 23.00 12.73 8.11
C GLY A 25 22.28 11.64 7.30
N TRP A 26 21.24 11.01 7.85
CA TRP A 26 20.41 10.10 7.07
C TRP A 26 19.69 10.86 5.94
N PRO A 27 19.76 10.40 4.67
CA PRO A 27 19.15 11.10 3.55
C PRO A 27 17.65 11.34 3.75
N ASP A 28 17.16 12.48 3.28
CA ASP A 28 15.77 12.93 3.52
C ASP A 28 14.74 11.91 3.01
N THR A 29 14.97 11.29 1.85
CA THR A 29 14.07 10.25 1.32
C THR A 29 13.90 9.07 2.29
N TRP A 30 14.96 8.64 2.99
CA TRP A 30 14.85 7.56 3.96
C TRP A 30 14.14 8.01 5.23
N ARG A 31 14.35 9.26 5.66
CA ARG A 31 13.58 9.89 6.74
C ARG A 31 12.08 9.95 6.40
N GLU A 32 11.74 10.37 5.19
CA GLU A 32 10.35 10.45 4.72
C GLU A 32 9.69 9.06 4.68
N LEU A 33 10.40 8.05 4.19
CA LEU A 33 9.93 6.66 4.18
C LEU A 33 9.70 6.14 5.61
N ALA A 34 10.67 6.32 6.51
CA ALA A 34 10.53 5.89 7.91
C ALA A 34 9.36 6.59 8.59
N THR A 35 9.19 7.89 8.35
CA THR A 35 8.07 8.66 8.89
C THR A 35 6.74 8.15 8.33
N SER A 36 6.68 7.88 7.02
CA SER A 36 5.48 7.34 6.39
C SER A 36 5.06 5.97 6.96
N HIS A 37 6.03 5.07 7.21
CA HIS A 37 5.78 3.78 7.86
C HIS A 37 5.30 3.97 9.30
N TYR A 38 5.98 4.81 10.08
CA TYR A 38 5.62 5.06 11.47
C TYR A 38 4.21 5.62 11.62
N VAL A 39 3.84 6.64 10.83
CA VAL A 39 2.49 7.21 10.80
C VAL A 39 1.44 6.13 10.48
N THR A 40 1.77 5.24 9.55
CA THR A 40 0.88 4.12 9.20
C THR A 40 0.72 3.15 10.37
N LEU A 41 1.81 2.82 11.06
CA LEU A 41 1.82 1.90 12.20
C LEU A 41 1.04 2.47 13.39
N VAL A 42 1.25 3.73 13.76
CA VAL A 42 0.52 4.35 14.88
C VAL A 42 -0.95 4.60 14.57
N SER A 43 -1.33 4.64 13.29
CA SER A 43 -2.73 4.75 12.86
C SER A 43 -3.43 3.39 12.73
N ALA A 44 -2.69 2.28 12.85
CA ALA A 44 -3.25 0.96 12.66
C ALA A 44 -4.19 0.59 13.83
N PRO A 45 -5.33 -0.10 13.58
CA PRO A 45 -6.18 -0.60 14.66
C PRO A 45 -5.38 -1.52 15.60
N GLY A 46 -5.46 -1.27 16.91
CA GLY A 46 -4.72 -2.02 17.92
C GLY A 46 -3.32 -1.47 18.21
N ALA A 47 -2.85 -0.44 17.50
CA ALA A 47 -1.56 0.20 17.75
C ALA A 47 -1.46 0.76 19.17
N GLU A 48 -2.58 1.15 19.78
CA GLU A 48 -2.66 1.64 21.15
C GLU A 48 -2.23 0.61 22.21
N THR A 49 -2.22 -0.68 21.84
CA THR A 49 -1.76 -1.77 22.72
C THR A 49 -0.26 -2.07 22.57
N VAL A 50 0.41 -1.43 21.60
CA VAL A 50 1.82 -1.63 21.30
C VAL A 50 2.59 -0.41 21.74
N GLU A 51 3.76 -0.62 22.35
CA GLU A 51 4.61 0.49 22.76
C GLU A 51 5.07 1.31 21.55
N THR A 52 4.94 2.63 21.64
CA THR A 52 5.30 3.57 20.57
C THR A 52 6.76 3.43 20.12
N ALA A 53 7.69 3.15 21.06
CA ALA A 53 9.10 2.90 20.74
C ALA A 53 9.30 1.63 19.89
N SER A 54 8.47 0.60 20.12
CA SER A 54 8.48 -0.61 19.30
C SER A 54 7.97 -0.34 17.88
N LEU A 55 6.91 0.47 17.74
CA LEU A 55 6.42 0.89 16.42
C LEU A 55 7.44 1.74 15.66
N ALA A 56 8.15 2.65 16.35
CA ALA A 56 9.23 3.44 15.78
C ALA A 56 10.39 2.55 15.29
N SER A 57 10.81 1.59 16.11
CA SER A 57 11.86 0.62 15.75
C SER A 57 11.46 -0.22 14.53
N LEU A 58 10.21 -0.67 14.48
CA LEU A 58 9.67 -1.40 13.33
C LEU A 58 9.65 -0.54 12.05
N ALA A 59 9.30 0.74 12.15
CA ALA A 59 9.33 1.66 11.01
C ALA A 59 10.74 1.82 10.42
N ILE A 60 11.76 1.91 11.28
CA ILE A 60 13.17 1.92 10.86
C ILE A 60 13.54 0.60 10.16
N ALA A 61 13.19 -0.54 10.75
CA ALA A 61 13.48 -1.85 10.18
C ALA A 61 12.84 -2.03 8.78
N LEU A 62 11.58 -1.62 8.61
CA LEU A 62 10.88 -1.65 7.32
C LEU A 62 11.58 -0.78 6.28
N THR A 63 12.02 0.42 6.67
CA THR A 63 12.73 1.35 5.79
C THR A 63 14.08 0.79 5.35
N LEU A 64 14.83 0.17 6.26
CA LEU A 64 16.08 -0.49 5.95
C LEU A 64 15.88 -1.71 5.04
N GLY A 65 14.78 -2.45 5.20
CA GLY A 65 14.40 -3.52 4.27
C GLY A 65 14.21 -2.99 2.83
N ILE A 66 13.50 -1.88 2.66
CA ILE A 66 13.36 -1.22 1.35
C ILE A 66 14.73 -0.80 0.80
N ALA A 67 15.61 -0.26 1.63
CA ALA A 67 16.95 0.12 1.19
C ALA A 67 17.79 -1.08 0.76
N GLN A 68 17.62 -2.24 1.40
CA GLN A 68 18.30 -3.48 1.00
C GLN A 68 17.75 -4.02 -0.32
N ASP A 69 16.43 -4.02 -0.50
CA ASP A 69 15.79 -4.63 -1.66
C ASP A 69 15.86 -3.74 -2.91
N LEU A 70 15.72 -2.42 -2.73
CA LEU A 70 15.57 -1.44 -3.82
C LEU A 70 16.69 -0.40 -3.86
N GLY A 71 17.67 -0.47 -2.96
CA GLY A 71 18.81 0.46 -2.94
C GLY A 71 19.58 0.45 -4.25
N GLY A 72 19.91 1.64 -4.76
CA GLY A 72 20.60 1.80 -6.05
C GLY A 72 19.70 1.68 -7.28
N THR A 73 18.42 1.39 -7.10
CA THR A 73 17.39 1.49 -8.15
C THR A 73 16.67 2.84 -8.09
N GLN A 74 16.08 3.28 -9.20
CA GLN A 74 15.22 4.47 -9.23
C GLN A 74 13.77 4.08 -9.53
N PRO A 75 13.05 3.51 -8.55
CA PRO A 75 11.67 3.13 -8.76
C PRO A 75 10.79 4.39 -8.84
N TYR A 76 9.99 4.49 -9.90
CA TYR A 76 8.91 5.46 -9.95
C TYR A 76 7.82 5.02 -8.96
N ILE A 77 7.47 5.88 -8.01
CA ILE A 77 6.35 5.65 -7.10
C ILE A 77 5.11 6.30 -7.74
N PRO A 78 4.18 5.54 -8.33
CA PRO A 78 2.98 6.10 -8.93
C PRO A 78 2.11 6.74 -7.85
N VAL A 79 1.40 7.81 -8.23
CA VAL A 79 0.49 8.54 -7.35
C VAL A 79 -0.52 7.57 -6.74
N GLY A 80 -0.79 7.70 -5.43
CA GLY A 80 -1.53 6.72 -4.64
C GLY A 80 -2.89 6.30 -5.22
N ALA A 81 -3.52 7.08 -6.10
CA ALA A 81 -4.72 6.70 -6.84
C ALA A 81 -4.54 5.42 -7.67
N GLU A 82 -3.37 5.21 -8.30
CA GLU A 82 -3.09 4.02 -9.10
C GLU A 82 -2.82 2.79 -8.24
N VAL A 83 -2.07 2.96 -7.14
CA VAL A 83 -1.84 1.89 -6.16
C VAL A 83 -3.15 1.48 -5.51
N MET A 84 -3.97 2.43 -5.10
CA MET A 84 -5.30 2.19 -4.54
C MET A 84 -6.25 1.59 -5.58
N SER A 85 -6.16 2.01 -6.84
CA SER A 85 -6.89 1.38 -7.95
C SER A 85 -6.47 -0.09 -8.11
N SER A 86 -5.18 -0.41 -8.01
CA SER A 86 -4.70 -1.79 -8.10
C SER A 86 -5.16 -2.67 -6.93
N ALA A 87 -5.14 -2.12 -5.70
CA ALA A 87 -5.63 -2.81 -4.50
C ALA A 87 -7.15 -3.01 -4.56
N ARG A 88 -7.92 -1.98 -4.95
CA ARG A 88 -9.37 -2.09 -5.17
C ARG A 88 -9.69 -3.05 -6.31
N ALA A 89 -8.91 -3.07 -7.39
CA ALA A 89 -9.09 -4.00 -8.50
C ALA A 89 -8.88 -5.46 -8.08
N ARG A 90 -7.84 -5.76 -7.28
CA ARG A 90 -7.65 -7.09 -6.68
C ARG A 90 -8.86 -7.48 -5.82
N ARG A 91 -9.33 -6.55 -4.97
CA ARG A 91 -10.49 -6.78 -4.11
C ARG A 91 -11.79 -7.04 -4.90
N VAL A 92 -11.99 -6.32 -6.01
CA VAL A 92 -13.11 -6.55 -6.95
C VAL A 92 -13.07 -7.99 -7.47
N VAL A 93 -11.92 -8.46 -7.96
CA VAL A 93 -11.77 -9.82 -8.50
C VAL A 93 -12.04 -10.88 -7.44
N GLU A 94 -11.57 -10.69 -6.21
CA GLU A 94 -11.85 -11.61 -5.09
C GLU A 94 -13.34 -11.73 -4.80
N LEU A 95 -14.04 -10.61 -4.67
CA LEU A 95 -15.48 -10.59 -4.35
C LEU A 95 -16.32 -11.20 -5.46
N LEU A 96 -15.96 -10.95 -6.73
CA LEU A 96 -16.61 -11.59 -7.88
C LEU A 96 -16.38 -13.10 -7.91
N LYS A 97 -15.18 -13.58 -7.56
CA LYS A 97 -14.90 -15.02 -7.43
C LYS A 97 -15.69 -15.68 -6.31
N GLN A 98 -16.06 -14.92 -5.27
CA GLN A 98 -16.95 -15.37 -4.19
C GLN A 98 -18.43 -15.38 -4.60
N GLY A 99 -18.75 -15.04 -5.85
CA GLY A 99 -20.12 -15.07 -6.38
C GLY A 99 -20.95 -13.83 -6.07
N GLN A 100 -20.35 -12.74 -5.58
CA GLN A 100 -21.08 -11.50 -5.32
C GLN A 100 -21.50 -10.81 -6.62
N GLY A 101 -22.69 -10.19 -6.62
CA GLY A 101 -23.19 -9.42 -7.75
C GLY A 101 -22.48 -8.08 -7.92
N TYR A 102 -22.43 -7.55 -9.15
CA TYR A 102 -21.70 -6.32 -9.48
C TYR A 102 -22.06 -5.11 -8.61
N ARG A 103 -23.35 -4.94 -8.30
CA ARG A 103 -23.83 -3.85 -7.43
C ARG A 103 -23.26 -3.95 -6.02
N GLN A 104 -23.30 -5.15 -5.43
CA GLN A 104 -22.76 -5.40 -4.10
C GLN A 104 -21.25 -5.17 -4.04
N VAL A 105 -20.53 -5.58 -5.09
CA VAL A 105 -19.08 -5.34 -5.20
C VAL A 105 -18.77 -3.85 -5.34
N ALA A 106 -19.56 -3.11 -6.13
CA ALA A 106 -19.44 -1.66 -6.31
C ALA A 106 -19.59 -0.93 -4.95
N ASP A 107 -20.65 -1.25 -4.20
CA ASP A 107 -20.91 -0.68 -2.89
C ASP A 107 -19.78 -1.02 -1.89
N THR A 108 -19.32 -2.28 -1.87
CA THR A 108 -18.26 -2.75 -0.96
C THR A 108 -16.90 -2.11 -1.24
N THR A 109 -16.61 -1.77 -2.49
CA THR A 109 -15.30 -1.26 -2.93
C THR A 109 -15.27 0.26 -3.15
N GLY A 110 -16.42 0.92 -3.04
CA GLY A 110 -16.58 2.35 -3.34
C GLY A 110 -16.35 2.69 -4.82
N LEU A 111 -16.61 1.74 -5.72
CA LEU A 111 -16.48 1.91 -7.18
C LEU A 111 -17.86 1.97 -7.84
N THR A 112 -17.91 2.43 -9.09
CA THR A 112 -19.13 2.31 -9.90
C THR A 112 -19.23 0.90 -10.50
N GLU A 113 -20.45 0.42 -10.76
CA GLU A 113 -20.63 -0.87 -11.44
C GLU A 113 -19.91 -0.95 -12.80
N SER A 114 -19.83 0.16 -13.53
CA SER A 114 -19.08 0.24 -14.79
C SER A 114 -17.60 -0.04 -14.59
N ARG A 115 -16.98 0.55 -13.56
CA ARG A 115 -15.57 0.33 -13.25
C ARG A 115 -15.32 -1.11 -12.78
N VAL A 116 -16.24 -1.70 -12.01
CA VAL A 116 -16.19 -3.11 -11.60
C VAL A 116 -16.17 -4.04 -12.83
N ARG A 117 -17.06 -3.81 -13.80
CA ARG A 117 -17.11 -4.59 -15.05
C ARG A 117 -15.85 -4.43 -15.90
N GLN A 118 -15.30 -3.21 -15.96
CA GLN A 118 -14.04 -2.96 -16.66
C GLN A 118 -12.89 -3.76 -16.04
N ILE A 119 -12.74 -3.71 -14.72
CA ILE A 119 -11.72 -4.46 -13.98
C ILE A 119 -11.86 -5.97 -14.24
N GLU A 120 -13.08 -6.50 -14.19
CA GLU A 120 -13.30 -7.92 -14.49
C GLU A 120 -12.93 -8.28 -15.94
N SER A 121 -13.29 -7.43 -16.91
CA SER A 121 -12.95 -7.64 -18.32
C SER A 121 -11.43 -7.67 -18.54
N GLU A 122 -10.71 -6.70 -17.97
CA GLU A 122 -9.24 -6.63 -18.03
C GLU A 122 -8.61 -7.86 -17.38
N TRP A 123 -9.11 -8.28 -16.21
CA TRP A 123 -8.64 -9.48 -15.53
C TRP A 123 -8.89 -10.75 -16.36
N ARG A 124 -10.09 -10.94 -16.92
CA ARG A 124 -10.41 -12.10 -17.78
C ARG A 124 -9.50 -12.16 -19.01
N LYS A 125 -9.23 -11.02 -19.65
CA LYS A 125 -8.28 -10.94 -20.77
C LYS A 125 -6.88 -11.37 -20.36
N GLN A 126 -6.38 -10.89 -19.22
CA GLN A 126 -5.08 -11.31 -18.68
C GLN A 126 -5.04 -12.81 -18.37
N GLN A 127 -6.09 -13.37 -17.77
CA GLN A 127 -6.19 -14.81 -17.51
C GLN A 127 -6.22 -15.65 -18.80
N MET A 128 -6.89 -15.17 -19.84
CA MET A 128 -6.89 -15.81 -21.15
C MET A 128 -5.49 -15.78 -21.78
N ALA A 129 -4.81 -14.64 -21.75
CA ALA A 129 -3.45 -14.50 -22.26
C ALA A 129 -2.45 -15.41 -21.51
N LEU A 130 -2.57 -15.52 -20.19
CA LEU A 130 -1.75 -16.44 -19.38
C LEU A 130 -2.03 -17.92 -19.69
N ARG A 131 -3.27 -18.28 -20.02
CA ARG A 131 -3.66 -19.66 -20.36
C ARG A 131 -3.30 -20.06 -21.79
N GLN A 132 -3.25 -19.10 -22.72
CA GLN A 132 -3.01 -19.40 -24.12
C GLN A 132 -1.54 -19.71 -24.44
N GLY A 133 -0.60 -19.42 -23.54
CA GLY A 133 0.84 -19.54 -23.84
C GLY A 133 1.25 -18.58 -24.95
N GLN A 134 2.49 -18.11 -24.95
CA GLN A 134 3.00 -17.39 -26.12
C GLN A 134 3.15 -18.41 -27.26
N LEU A 135 2.20 -18.43 -28.20
CA LEU A 135 2.42 -19.01 -29.52
C LEU A 135 3.51 -18.16 -30.20
N GLN A 136 4.76 -18.58 -30.05
CA GLN A 136 5.83 -18.15 -30.95
C GLN A 136 5.52 -18.75 -32.32
N LEU A 137 5.13 -17.88 -33.25
CA LEU A 137 5.07 -18.23 -34.66
C LEU A 137 6.46 -17.90 -35.21
N ASP A 138 7.32 -18.92 -35.28
CA ASP A 138 8.53 -18.90 -36.10
C ASP A 138 8.18 -19.17 -37.57
#